data_AF-A0A3D0H4B4-F1
#
_entry.id   AF-A0A3D0H4B4-F1
#
_cell.length_a   1.000
_cell.length_b   1.000
_cell.length_c   1.000
_cell.angle_alpha   90.00
_cell.angle_beta   90.00
_cell.angle_gamma   90.00
#
_symmetry.space_group_name_H-M   'P 1'
#
loop_
_entity.id
_entity.type
_entity.pdbx_description
1 polymer ?
#
loop_
_entity_poly.entity_id
_entity_poly.type
_entity_poly.pdbx_seq_one_letter_code
_entity_poly.pdbx_strand_id
1 'polypeptide(L)'
;MAGTLQIARIDRRIGAKGQLNQTWLVTSRSKAQLDEKQWLDLEQQRWGIENRTHHTLDVTHREDESRVRQPNAASVLGIFRRLSNALKQAWAKGRPKREATSRDWIEENQFNRWSGIR
;
A
#
# COMPACT_ATOMS: atom_id res chain seq x y z
N MET A 1 -29.87 -3.52 -9.01
CA MET A 1 -28.48 -4.02 -9.05
C MET A 1 -27.75 -3.24 -10.14
N ALA A 2 -26.70 -2.49 -9.81
CA ALA A 2 -25.92 -1.77 -10.83
C ALA A 2 -25.12 -2.80 -11.64
N GLY A 3 -25.51 -3.03 -12.90
CA GLY A 3 -24.79 -3.90 -13.82
C GLY A 3 -23.46 -3.28 -14.28
N THR A 4 -22.63 -4.07 -14.96
CA THR A 4 -21.41 -3.58 -15.61
C THR A 4 -21.78 -2.56 -16.68
N LEU A 5 -21.28 -1.32 -16.53
CA LEU A 5 -21.55 -0.22 -17.47
C LEU A 5 -20.39 0.02 -18.43
N GLN A 6 -19.16 -0.35 -18.05
CA GLN A 6 -17.98 -0.20 -18.89
C GLN A 6 -17.00 -1.37 -18.71
N ILE A 7 -16.30 -1.69 -19.80
CA ILE A 7 -15.19 -2.64 -19.86
C ILE A 7 -14.01 -1.92 -20.52
N ALA A 8 -12.81 -2.09 -19.98
CA ALA A 8 -11.58 -1.52 -20.53
C ALA A 8 -10.48 -2.57 -20.65
N ARG A 9 -9.59 -2.42 -21.64
CA ARG A 9 -8.36 -3.18 -21.79
C ARG A 9 -7.18 -2.23 -21.70
N ILE A 10 -6.23 -2.54 -20.82
CA ILE A 10 -4.96 -1.81 -20.71
C ILE A 10 -3.84 -2.75 -21.13
N ASP A 11 -3.13 -2.32 -22.17
CA ASP A 11 -1.97 -3.02 -22.71
C ASP A 11 -0.69 -2.34 -22.18
N ARG A 12 0.19 -3.11 -21.54
CA ARG A 12 1.46 -2.65 -20.97
C ARG A 12 2.61 -3.44 -21.59
N ARG A 13 3.69 -2.76 -21.96
CA ARG A 13 4.96 -3.42 -22.33
C ARG A 13 5.92 -3.29 -21.15
N ILE A 14 6.32 -4.41 -20.56
CA ILE A 14 7.08 -4.45 -19.31
C ILE A 14 8.38 -5.24 -19.52
N GLY A 15 9.44 -4.82 -18.82
CA GLY A 15 10.75 -5.47 -18.83
C GLY A 15 11.60 -5.14 -20.06
N ALA A 16 12.86 -5.59 -20.05
CA ALA A 16 13.85 -5.25 -21.07
C ALA A 16 13.46 -5.71 -22.49
N LYS A 17 12.68 -6.80 -22.60
CA LYS A 17 12.19 -7.35 -23.87
C LYS A 17 10.82 -6.80 -24.29
N GLY A 18 10.24 -5.88 -23.52
CA GLY A 18 8.97 -5.23 -23.84
C GLY A 18 7.77 -6.19 -23.93
N GLN A 19 7.72 -7.19 -23.05
CA GLN A 19 6.67 -8.21 -23.08
C GLN A 19 5.29 -7.57 -22.89
N LEU A 20 4.37 -7.88 -23.81
CA LEU A 20 3.00 -7.38 -23.76
C LEU A 20 2.24 -8.08 -22.64
N ASN A 21 1.68 -7.27 -21.74
CA ASN A 21 0.80 -7.67 -20.66
C ASN A 21 -0.54 -6.98 -20.87
N GLN A 22 -1.62 -7.76 -20.85
CA GLN A 22 -2.97 -7.24 -21.05
C GLN A 22 -3.75 -7.38 -19.75
N THR A 23 -4.42 -6.31 -19.35
CA THR A 23 -5.27 -6.28 -18.16
C THR A 23 -6.67 -5.85 -18.58
N TRP A 24 -7.65 -6.68 -18.28
CA TRP A 24 -9.06 -6.38 -18.52
C TRP A 24 -9.69 -5.88 -17.23
N LEU A 25 -10.41 -4.76 -17.32
CA LEU A 25 -11.03 -4.09 -16.19
C LEU A 25 -12.52 -3.91 -16.46
N VAL A 26 -13.32 -3.96 -15.40
CA VAL A 26 -14.78 -3.78 -15.46
C VAL A 26 -15.22 -2.83 -14.36
N THR A 27 -16.24 -2.02 -14.64
CA THR A 27 -16.80 -1.11 -13.64
C THR A 27 -18.29 -0.88 -13.85
N SER A 28 -18.97 -0.55 -12.77
CA SER A 28 -20.35 -0.08 -12.78
C SER A 28 -20.46 1.44 -12.96
N ARG A 29 -19.34 2.16 -13.12
CA ARG A 29 -19.34 3.61 -13.42
C ARG A 29 -19.64 3.86 -14.89
N SER A 30 -20.43 4.90 -15.19
CA SER A 30 -20.68 5.32 -16.58
C SER A 30 -19.50 6.11 -17.16
N LYS A 31 -19.48 6.30 -18.49
CA LYS A 31 -18.41 7.05 -19.16
C LYS A 31 -18.28 8.50 -18.66
N ALA A 32 -19.38 9.12 -18.23
CA ALA A 32 -19.37 10.45 -17.64
C ALA A 32 -18.72 10.48 -16.23
N GLN A 33 -18.66 9.35 -15.55
CA GLN A 33 -18.07 9.21 -14.20
C GLN A 33 -16.65 8.65 -14.23
N LEU A 34 -16.26 8.01 -15.33
CA LEU A 34 -14.94 7.43 -15.51
C LEU A 34 -14.55 7.45 -16.99
N ASP A 35 -13.73 8.43 -17.35
CA ASP A 35 -13.18 8.58 -18.70
C ASP A 35 -11.92 7.73 -18.93
N GLU A 36 -11.44 7.70 -20.17
CA GLU A 36 -10.30 6.90 -20.60
C GLU A 36 -8.99 7.25 -19.86
N LYS A 37 -8.78 8.52 -19.50
CA LYS A 37 -7.59 8.97 -18.77
C LYS A 37 -7.66 8.52 -17.32
N GLN A 38 -8.82 8.68 -16.69
CA GLN A 38 -9.08 8.25 -15.32
C GLN A 38 -8.95 6.73 -15.16
N TRP A 39 -9.33 5.94 -16.17
CA TRP A 39 -9.04 4.50 -16.21
C TRP A 39 -7.55 4.21 -16.05
N LEU A 40 -6.71 4.86 -16.85
CA LEU A 40 -5.27 4.66 -16.83
C LEU A 40 -4.66 5.12 -15.50
N ASP A 41 -5.11 6.26 -14.97
CA ASP A 41 -4.66 6.78 -13.69
C ASP A 41 -4.99 5.83 -12.54
N LEU A 42 -6.20 5.27 -12.51
CA LEU A 42 -6.60 4.28 -11.49
C LEU A 42 -5.78 2.99 -11.59
N GLU A 43 -5.56 2.49 -12.81
CA GLU A 43 -4.72 1.30 -13.04
C GLU A 43 -3.29 1.51 -12.52
N GLN A 44 -2.70 2.66 -12.81
CA GLN A 44 -1.37 3.01 -12.32
C GLN A 44 -1.35 3.13 -10.78
N GLN A 45 -2.38 3.72 -10.20
CA GLN A 45 -2.50 3.90 -8.75
C GLN A 45 -2.72 2.59 -7.98
N ARG A 46 -3.23 1.53 -8.62
CA ARG A 46 -3.43 0.22 -7.96
C ARG A 46 -2.14 -0.31 -7.33
N TRP A 47 -1.01 -0.13 -7.98
CA TRP A 47 0.31 -0.52 -7.45
C TRP A 47 0.76 0.30 -6.24
N GLY A 48 0.12 1.45 -6.00
CA GLY A 48 0.36 2.26 -4.81
C GLY A 48 0.04 1.51 -3.51
N ILE A 49 -0.90 0.55 -3.54
CA ILE A 49 -1.21 -0.30 -2.39
C ILE A 49 0.01 -1.18 -2.07
N GLU A 50 0.49 -1.94 -3.04
CA GLU A 50 1.65 -2.84 -2.89
C GLU A 50 2.89 -2.09 -2.40
N ASN A 51 3.26 -1.00 -3.09
CA ASN A 51 4.50 -0.28 -2.82
C ASN A 51 4.49 0.48 -1.48
N ARG A 52 3.33 0.92 -0.99
CA ARG A 52 3.25 1.75 0.24
C ARG A 52 2.77 0.98 1.47
N THR A 53 2.11 -0.16 1.29
CA THR A 53 1.56 -0.93 2.41
C THR A 53 2.25 -2.27 2.55
N HIS A 54 2.14 -3.17 1.58
CA HIS A 54 2.66 -4.54 1.67
C HIS A 54 4.17 -4.58 1.95
N HIS A 55 5.00 -3.96 1.09
CA HIS A 55 6.45 -3.99 1.33
C HIS A 55 6.87 -3.45 2.70
N THR A 56 6.20 -2.40 3.21
CA THR A 56 6.52 -1.84 4.53
C THR A 56 6.10 -2.80 5.65
N LEU A 57 4.96 -3.47 5.51
CA LEU A 57 4.47 -4.45 6.48
C LEU A 57 5.36 -5.70 6.51
N ASP A 58 5.69 -6.23 5.34
CA ASP A 58 6.45 -7.48 5.20
C ASP A 58 7.90 -7.28 5.65
N VAL A 59 8.56 -6.23 5.17
CA VAL A 59 10.01 -6.03 5.39
C VAL A 59 10.30 -5.20 6.63
N THR A 60 9.63 -4.06 6.81
CA THR A 60 9.97 -3.14 7.92
C THR A 60 9.27 -3.55 9.22
N HIS A 61 7.98 -3.91 9.16
CA HIS A 61 7.25 -4.41 10.33
C HIS A 61 7.44 -5.92 10.56
N ARG A 62 8.17 -6.60 9.67
CA ARG A 62 8.56 -8.02 9.77
C ARG A 62 7.32 -8.89 9.99
N GLU A 63 6.26 -8.62 9.24
CA GLU A 63 4.99 -9.35 9.36
C GLU A 63 5.19 -10.84 9.04
N ASP A 64 5.92 -11.14 7.95
CA ASP A 64 6.25 -12.52 7.53
C ASP A 64 7.14 -13.26 8.53
N GLU A 65 8.03 -12.54 9.22
CA GLU A 65 8.92 -13.12 10.22
C GLU A 65 8.25 -13.28 11.60
N SER A 66 6.96 -12.94 11.71
CA SER A 66 6.24 -13.03 12.98
C SER A 66 6.16 -14.47 13.49
N ARG A 67 6.59 -14.67 14.74
CA ARG A 67 6.53 -15.98 15.42
C ARG A 67 5.23 -16.19 16.19
N VAL A 68 4.29 -15.25 16.15
CA VAL A 68 2.98 -15.38 16.82
C VAL A 68 2.17 -16.46 16.10
N ARG A 69 1.92 -17.59 16.77
CA ARG A 69 1.20 -18.73 16.18
C ARG A 69 -0.29 -18.79 16.56
N GLN A 70 -0.72 -18.01 17.56
CA GLN A 70 -2.13 -17.94 17.93
C GLN A 70 -2.88 -17.04 16.93
N PRO A 71 -3.92 -17.54 16.23
CA PRO A 71 -4.58 -16.79 15.15
C PRO A 71 -5.10 -15.42 15.59
N ASN A 72 -5.82 -15.35 16.72
CA ASN A 72 -6.37 -14.09 17.23
C ASN A 72 -5.27 -13.07 17.56
N ALA A 73 -4.17 -13.53 18.16
CA ALA A 73 -3.04 -12.66 18.50
C ALA A 73 -2.33 -12.17 17.22
N ALA A 74 -2.17 -13.04 16.22
CA ALA A 74 -1.60 -12.66 14.92
C ALA A 74 -2.49 -11.62 14.20
N SER A 75 -3.81 -11.79 14.22
CA SER A 75 -4.76 -10.82 13.66
C SER A 75 -4.69 -9.47 14.35
N VAL A 76 -4.68 -9.46 15.68
CA VAL A 76 -4.56 -8.22 16.47
C VAL A 76 -3.23 -7.51 16.18
N LEU A 77 -2.12 -8.26 16.14
CA LEU A 77 -0.81 -7.70 15.79
C LEU A 77 -0.79 -7.13 14.37
N GLY A 78 -1.41 -7.81 13.40
CA GLY A 78 -1.55 -7.30 12.03
C GLY A 78 -2.34 -5.99 11.95
N ILE A 79 -3.39 -5.84 12.76
CA ILE A 79 -4.14 -4.57 12.88
C ILE A 79 -3.23 -3.45 13.41
N PHE A 80 -2.47 -3.71 14.48
CA PHE A 80 -1.56 -2.69 15.03
C PHE A 80 -0.45 -2.28 14.06
N ARG A 81 0.11 -3.23 13.30
CA ARG A 81 1.10 -2.91 12.24
C ARG A 81 0.50 -2.03 11.15
N ARG A 82 -0.71 -2.36 10.67
CA ARG A 82 -1.44 -1.55 9.69
C ARG A 82 -1.77 -0.16 10.23
N LEU A 83 -2.18 -0.05 11.49
CA LEU A 83 -2.42 1.23 12.16
C LEU A 83 -1.14 2.07 12.24
N SER A 84 -0.02 1.47 12.68
CA SER A 84 1.27 2.15 12.69
C SER A 84 1.67 2.65 11.31
N ASN A 85 1.49 1.84 10.25
CA ASN A 85 1.80 2.28 8.89
C ASN A 85 0.89 3.43 8.45
N ALA A 86 -0.41 3.40 8.78
CA ALA A 86 -1.32 4.50 8.48
C ALA A 86 -0.90 5.82 9.16
N LEU A 87 -0.52 5.76 10.44
CA LEU A 87 0.02 6.92 11.18
C LEU A 87 1.31 7.44 10.55
N LYS A 88 2.21 6.54 10.15
CA LYS A 88 3.44 6.88 9.42
C LYS A 88 3.14 7.62 8.11
N GLN A 89 2.15 7.20 7.33
CA GLN A 89 1.80 7.91 6.09
C GLN A 89 1.33 9.35 6.36
N ALA A 90 0.59 9.58 7.45
CA ALA A 90 0.19 10.91 7.87
C ALA A 90 1.40 11.74 8.34
N TRP A 91 2.27 11.16 9.17
CA TRP A 91 3.51 11.78 9.67
C TRP A 91 4.49 12.15 8.55
N ALA A 92 4.58 11.33 7.50
CA ALA A 92 5.45 11.56 6.35
C ALA A 92 4.98 12.71 5.44
N LYS A 93 3.73 13.15 5.57
CA LYS A 93 3.16 14.18 4.69
C LYS A 93 3.85 15.52 4.92
N GLY A 94 4.45 16.07 3.86
CA GLY A 94 5.18 17.34 3.92
C GLY A 94 6.64 17.21 4.36
N ARG A 95 7.11 16.01 4.73
CA ARG A 95 8.52 15.75 5.04
C ARG A 95 9.33 15.41 3.78
N PRO A 96 10.66 15.65 3.78
CA PRO A 96 11.54 15.18 2.72
C PRO A 96 11.48 13.65 2.60
N LYS A 97 11.33 13.11 1.37
CA LYS A 97 11.16 11.66 1.16
C LYS A 97 12.30 10.81 1.73
N ARG A 98 13.52 11.36 1.79
CA ARG A 98 14.71 10.67 2.32
C ARG A 98 14.76 10.61 3.85
N GLU A 99 13.91 11.38 4.52
CA GLU A 99 13.82 11.50 5.99
C GLU A 99 12.42 11.09 6.49
N ALA A 100 11.64 10.44 5.62
CA ALA A 100 10.27 10.02 5.87
C ALA A 100 10.09 8.52 5.58
N THR A 101 11.14 7.74 5.83
CA THR A 101 11.13 6.30 5.60
C THR A 101 10.39 5.57 6.73
N SER A 102 10.05 4.30 6.50
CA SER A 102 9.42 3.47 7.53
C SER A 102 10.37 3.18 8.70
N ARG A 103 11.69 3.22 8.45
CA ARG A 103 12.71 3.07 9.49
C ARG A 103 12.78 4.30 10.38
N ASP A 104 12.81 5.50 9.79
CA ASP A 104 12.82 6.77 10.53
C ASP A 104 11.60 6.86 11.46
N TRP A 105 10.42 6.48 10.97
CA TRP A 105 9.21 6.39 11.77
C TRP A 105 9.36 5.49 12.99
N ILE A 106 9.91 4.28 12.81
CA ILE A 106 10.12 3.34 13.91
C ILE A 106 11.15 3.89 14.89
N GLU A 107 12.25 4.46 14.41
CA GLU A 107 13.30 5.01 15.27
C GLU A 107 12.78 6.19 16.12
N GLU A 108 11.95 7.07 15.56
CA GLU A 108 11.31 8.19 16.27
C GLU A 108 10.23 7.74 17.27
N ASN A 109 9.47 6.69 16.96
CA ASN A 109 8.25 6.32 17.71
C ASN A 109 8.37 5.03 18.52
N GLN A 110 9.48 4.29 18.40
CA GLN A 110 9.74 3.16 19.28
C GLN A 110 9.96 3.68 20.70
N PHE A 111 9.30 3.04 21.66
CA PHE A 111 9.51 3.35 23.06
C PHE A 111 10.97 3.04 23.42
N ASN A 112 11.78 4.08 23.58
CA ASN A 112 13.14 3.93 24.02
C ASN A 112 13.15 3.88 25.56
N ARG A 113 13.27 2.68 26.11
CA ARG A 113 13.23 2.44 27.57
C ARG A 113 14.25 3.27 28.35
N TRP A 114 15.31 3.74 27.70
CA TRP A 114 16.40 4.51 28.30
C TRP A 114 16.12 6.02 28.37
N SER A 115 15.13 6.54 27.64
CA SER A 115 14.71 7.94 27.73
C SER A 115 13.49 8.17 28.64
N GLY A 116 12.78 7.10 29.01
CA GLY A 116 11.61 7.16 29.89
C GLY A 116 11.88 6.94 31.38
N ILE A 117 13.12 6.62 31.76
CA ILE A 117 13.56 6.52 33.16
C ILE A 117 14.50 7.70 33.42
N ARG A 118 13.92 8.85 33.78
CA ARG A 118 14.61 9.96 34.46
C ARG A 118 13.74 10.38 35.64
#